data_AF-A0A368VBW0-F1
#
_entry.id   AF-A0A368VBW0-F1
#
_cell.length_a   1.000
_cell.length_b   1.000
_cell.length_c   1.000
_cell.angle_alpha   90.00
_cell.angle_beta   90.00
_cell.angle_gamma   90.00
#
_symmetry.space_group_name_H-M   'P 1'
#
loop_
_entity.id
_entity.type
_entity.pdbx_description
1 polymer ?
#
loop_
_entity_poly.entity_id
_entity_poly.type
_entity_poly.pdbx_seq_one_letter_code
_entity_poly.pdbx_strand_id
1 'polypeptide(L)' 'MRTETHSAETADADGDGRSAELPTTPCSVVWSGGHSYVLEGVGGRSLWAGVDDRGHPRFLTGTELQRRGWSLPPR' A
#
# COMPACT_ATOMS: atom_id res chain seq x y z
N MET A 1 22.47 -26.10 -4.62
CA MET A 1 22.38 -24.93 -3.72
C MET A 1 20.92 -24.48 -3.71
N ARG A 2 20.36 -24.31 -2.49
CA ARG A 2 19.00 -23.80 -2.19
C ARG A 2 18.76 -22.45 -2.91
N THR A 3 17.56 -22.07 -3.33
CA THR A 3 16.34 -21.90 -2.50
C THR A 3 15.08 -21.92 -3.35
N GLU A 4 14.06 -22.59 -2.82
CA GLU A 4 12.66 -22.53 -3.21
C GLU A 4 12.18 -21.07 -3.16
N THR A 5 11.72 -20.53 -4.30
CA THR A 5 10.95 -19.29 -4.31
C THR A 5 9.52 -19.65 -3.92
N HIS A 6 9.20 -19.36 -2.67
CA HIS A 6 7.89 -19.55 -2.05
C HIS A 6 6.76 -19.06 -2.94
N SER A 7 5.80 -19.97 -3.11
CA SER A 7 4.40 -19.76 -3.40
C SER A 7 3.92 -18.33 -3.23
N ALA A 8 3.49 -17.72 -4.33
CA ALA A 8 2.52 -16.64 -4.28
C ALA A 8 1.20 -17.25 -3.79
N GLU A 9 1.08 -17.42 -2.49
CA GLU A 9 -0.14 -17.85 -1.84
C GLU A 9 -1.16 -16.73 -2.01
N THR A 10 -2.24 -17.07 -2.72
CA THR A 10 -3.48 -16.32 -2.85
C THR A 10 -3.98 -15.94 -1.46
N ALA A 11 -3.80 -14.68 -1.08
CA ALA A 11 -4.52 -14.09 0.02
C ALA A 11 -5.82 -13.51 -0.55
N ASP A 12 -6.90 -14.29 -0.45
CA ASP A 12 -8.26 -13.81 -0.43
C ASP A 12 -8.39 -12.69 0.60
N ALA A 13 -8.19 -11.46 0.15
CA ALA A 13 -8.62 -10.30 0.89
C ALA A 13 -10.15 -10.27 0.79
N ASP A 14 -10.80 -10.79 1.83
CA ASP A 14 -12.17 -10.48 2.21
C ASP A 14 -12.29 -8.96 2.42
N GLY A 15 -12.32 -8.24 1.30
CA GLY A 15 -12.58 -6.83 1.22
C GLY A 15 -14.07 -6.66 1.10
N ASP A 16 -14.75 -6.57 2.24
CA ASP A 16 -16.04 -5.88 2.32
C ASP A 16 -15.88 -4.57 1.55
N GLY A 17 -16.49 -4.49 0.36
CA GLY A 17 -16.35 -3.41 -0.63
C GLY A 17 -16.93 -2.08 -0.17
N ARG A 18 -16.98 -1.83 1.14
CA ARG A 18 -17.18 -0.52 1.73
C ARG A 18 -15.81 0.11 1.83
N SER A 19 -15.53 1.05 0.92
CA SER A 19 -14.37 1.93 0.88
C SER A 19 -13.70 2.07 2.24
N ALA A 20 -12.72 1.21 2.54
CA ALA A 20 -11.99 1.31 3.79
C ALA A 20 -11.39 2.72 3.84
N GLU A 21 -11.53 3.40 4.97
CA GLU A 21 -10.94 4.73 5.12
C GLU A 21 -9.43 4.56 5.32
N LEU A 22 -8.64 5.36 4.60
CA LEU A 22 -7.20 5.29 4.69
C LEU A 22 -6.73 5.66 6.10
N PRO A 23 -5.75 4.94 6.69
CA PRO A 23 -5.14 5.35 7.94
C PRO A 23 -4.59 6.77 7.83
N THR A 24 -4.79 7.58 8.87
CA THR A 24 -4.33 8.98 8.92
C THR A 24 -3.18 9.18 9.91
N THR A 25 -2.83 8.16 10.69
CA THR A 25 -1.70 8.21 11.63
C THR A 25 -0.38 8.35 10.84
N PRO A 26 0.54 9.26 11.23
CA PRO A 26 1.85 9.38 10.58
C PRO A 26 2.57 8.04 10.52
N CYS A 27 3.29 7.80 9.42
CA CYS A 27 4.04 6.57 9.18
C CYS A 27 3.17 5.30 9.08
N SER A 28 1.85 5.43 8.89
CA SER A 28 0.98 4.29 8.55
C SER A 28 1.44 3.64 7.26
N VAL A 29 1.30 2.33 7.16
CA VAL A 29 1.65 1.56 5.96
C VAL A 29 0.41 0.87 5.40
N VAL A 30 0.24 0.94 4.09
CA VAL A 30 -0.77 0.18 3.34
C VAL A 30 -0.13 -0.47 2.11
N TRP A 31 -0.82 -1.45 1.54
CA TRP A 31 -0.40 -2.13 0.33
C TRP A 31 -1.32 -1.76 -0.84
N SER A 32 -0.75 -1.55 -2.02
CA SER A 32 -1.53 -1.32 -3.24
C SER A 32 -0.75 -1.84 -4.45
N GLY A 33 -1.40 -2.67 -5.27
CA GLY A 33 -0.80 -3.22 -6.48
C GLY A 33 0.52 -3.98 -6.24
N GLY A 34 0.67 -4.64 -5.09
CA GLY A 34 1.90 -5.38 -4.75
C GLY A 34 3.01 -4.55 -4.10
N HIS A 35 2.79 -3.25 -3.87
CA HIS A 35 3.79 -2.35 -3.28
C HIS A 35 3.30 -1.74 -1.97
N SER A 36 4.23 -1.54 -1.04
CA SER A 36 3.97 -0.82 0.21
C SER A 36 4.02 0.69 -0.02
N TYR A 37 3.08 1.40 0.60
CA TYR A 37 3.04 2.85 0.66
C TYR A 37 2.97 3.32 2.11
N VAL A 38 3.81 4.29 2.45
CA VAL A 38 3.91 4.89 3.79
C VAL A 38 3.28 6.28 3.77
N LEU A 39 2.46 6.59 4.78
CA LEU A 39 1.92 7.93 4.95
C LEU A 39 2.98 8.89 5.50
N GLU A 40 3.44 9.77 4.63
CA GLU A 40 4.43 10.80 4.93
C GLU A 40 3.75 12.17 5.03
N GLY A 41 4.10 12.93 6.08
CA GLY A 41 3.72 14.33 6.23
C GLY A 41 4.78 15.23 5.61
N VAL A 42 4.60 15.67 4.37
CA VAL A 42 5.56 16.53 3.65
C VAL A 42 4.99 17.93 3.49
N GLY A 43 5.63 18.93 4.11
CA GLY A 43 5.27 20.34 3.91
C GLY A 43 3.82 20.70 4.26
N GLY A 44 3.27 20.06 5.29
CA GLY A 44 1.87 20.26 5.72
C GLY A 44 0.83 19.48 4.90
N ARG A 45 1.27 18.55 4.04
CA ARG A 45 0.39 17.68 3.24
C ARG A 45 0.70 16.22 3.52
N SER A 46 -0.33 15.39 3.56
CA SER A 46 -0.18 13.94 3.72
C SER A 46 -0.13 13.26 2.34
N LEU A 47 0.98 12.59 2.03
CA LEU A 47 1.19 11.84 0.80
C LEU A 47 1.60 10.39 1.13
N TRP A 48 1.21 9.47 0.26
CA TRP A 48 1.58 8.07 0.34
C TRP A 48 2.82 7.82 -0.52
N ALA A 49 3.97 7.62 0.13
CA ALA A 49 5.25 7.38 -0.51
C ALA A 49 5.51 5.87 -0.67
N GLY A 50 5.84 5.43 -1.88
CA GLY A 50 6.16 4.04 -2.19
C GLY A 50 7.00 3.94 -3.46
N VAL A 51 7.00 2.76 -4.07
CA VAL A 51 7.67 2.49 -5.35
C VAL A 51 6.70 1.85 -6.34
N ASP A 52 7.03 1.93 -7.62
CA ASP A 52 6.37 1.15 -8.66
C ASP A 52 7.10 -0.18 -8.95
N ASP A 53 6.58 -0.96 -9.91
CA ASP A 53 7.16 -2.24 -10.33
C ASP A 53 8.60 -2.14 -10.87
N ARG A 54 9.06 -0.93 -11.23
CA ARG A 54 10.42 -0.68 -11.72
C ARG A 54 11.35 -0.19 -10.61
N GLY A 55 10.85 -0.03 -9.40
CA GLY A 55 11.59 0.53 -8.27
C GLY A 55 11.70 2.06 -8.32
N HIS A 56 10.92 2.74 -9.17
CA HIS A 56 10.92 4.20 -9.18
C HIS A 56 10.09 4.75 -8.01
N PRO A 57 10.58 5.79 -7.31
CA PRO A 57 9.81 6.45 -6.26
C PRO A 57 8.48 6.99 -6.80
N ARG A 58 7.40 6.76 -6.04
CA ARG A 58 6.05 7.21 -6.37
C ARG A 58 5.39 7.85 -5.14
N PHE A 59 4.74 8.98 -5.37
CA PHE A 59 3.95 9.68 -4.36
C PHE A 59 2.50 9.73 -4.80
N LEU A 60 1.59 9.30 -3.95
CA LEU A 60 0.15 9.27 -4.22
C LEU A 60 -0.60 10.09 -3.18
N THR A 61 -1.63 10.79 -3.63
CA THR A 61 -2.66 11.34 -2.74
C THR A 61 -3.54 10.22 -2.18
N GLY A 62 -4.22 10.47 -1.05
CA GLY A 62 -5.19 9.52 -0.51
C GLY A 62 -6.28 9.15 -1.53
N THR A 63 -6.76 10.11 -2.33
CA THR A 63 -7.76 9.84 -3.36
C THR A 63 -7.23 8.94 -4.49
N GLU A 64 -5.97 9.11 -4.89
CA GLU A 64 -5.36 8.21 -5.89
C GLU A 64 -5.21 6.79 -5.36
N LEU A 65 -4.83 6.65 -4.09
CA LEU A 65 -4.65 5.34 -3.47
C LEU A 65 -6.00 4.63 -3.25
N GLN A 66 -7.04 5.36 -2.86
CA GLN A 66 -8.41 4.84 -2.82
C GLN A 66 -8.88 4.34 -4.19
N ARG A 67 -8.64 5.10 -5.27
CA ARG A 67 -9.01 4.67 -6.63
C ARG A 67 -8.26 3.42 -7.10
N ARG A 68 -7.02 3.22 -6.63
CA ARG A 68 -6.21 2.03 -6.97
C ARG A 68 -6.64 0.79 -6.20
N GLY A 69 -7.37 0.95 -5.11
CA GLY A 69 -7.57 -0.09 -4.12
C GLY A 69 -6.31 -0.29 -3.28
N TRP A 70 -6.51 -0.56 -2.00
CA TRP A 70 -5.44 -0.77 -1.04
C TRP A 70 -5.89 -1.75 0.05
N SER A 71 -4.92 -2.32 0.77
CA SER A 71 -5.16 -3.19 1.92
C SER A 71 -4.25 -2.83 3.08
N LEU A 72 -4.67 -3.19 4.30
CA LEU A 72 -3.80 -3.14 5.47
C LEU A 72 -2.76 -4.27 5.41
N PRO A 73 -1.55 -4.07 5.96
CA PRO A 73 -0.60 -5.15 6.11
C PRO A 73 -1.18 -6.29 6.97
N PRO A 74 -0.78 -7.55 6.75
CA PRO A 74 -1.12 -8.63 7.66
C PRO A 74 -0.61 -8.29 9.07
N ARG A 75 -1.41 -8.65 10.08
CA ARG A 75 -1.08 -8.45 11.50
C ARG A 75 -0.09 -9.46 12.02
#